data_AF-A0A1F4HK22-F1
#
_entry.id   AF-A0A1F4HK22-F1
#
_cell.length_a   1.000
_cell.length_b   1.000
_cell.length_c   1.000
_cell.angle_alpha   90.00
_cell.angle_beta   90.00
_cell.angle_gamma   90.00
#
_symmetry.space_group_name_H-M   'P 1'
#
loop_
_entity.id
_entity.type
_entity.pdbx_description
1 polymer ?
#
loop_
_entity_poly.entity_id
_entity_poly.type
_entity_poly.pdbx_seq_one_letter_code
_entity_poly.pdbx_strand_id
1 'polypeptide(L)' 'MAQLEQFELDAHREQLGADVRDLVEKYRAIFEWDVPEIDEALSDRLILSAIRQALDGIEKALPDPRLP' A
#
# COMPACT_ATOMS: atom_id res chain seq x y z
N MET A 1 4.74 -24.37 8.70
CA MET A 1 4.55 -22.93 9.00
C MET A 1 4.28 -22.19 7.70
N ALA A 2 5.29 -21.98 6.83
CA ALA A 2 5.16 -21.19 5.59
C ALA A 2 4.00 -21.54 4.65
N GLN A 3 3.62 -22.82 4.48
CA GLN A 3 2.53 -23.19 3.56
C GLN A 3 1.13 -22.83 4.11
N LEU A 4 0.92 -22.87 5.43
CA LEU A 4 -0.35 -22.49 6.05
C LEU A 4 -0.49 -20.97 6.07
N GLU A 5 0.58 -20.27 6.47
CA GLU A 5 0.64 -18.80 6.47
C GLU A 5 0.42 -18.23 5.07
N GLN A 6 0.99 -18.85 4.03
CA GLN A 6 0.77 -18.44 2.64
C GLN A 6 -0.69 -18.62 2.22
N PHE A 7 -1.34 -19.71 2.63
CA PHE A 7 -2.74 -19.99 2.31
C PHE A 7 -3.69 -19.01 3.01
N GLU A 8 -3.41 -18.67 4.27
CA GLU A 8 -4.14 -17.62 5.00
C GLU A 8 -3.98 -16.25 4.32
N LEU A 9 -2.77 -15.93 3.87
CA LEU A 9 -2.49 -14.66 3.19
C LEU A 9 -3.16 -14.59 1.81
N ASP A 10 -3.22 -15.70 1.08
CA ASP A 10 -3.96 -15.80 -0.19
C ASP A 10 -5.47 -15.66 0.02
N ALA A 11 -6.02 -16.22 1.11
CA ALA A 11 -7.43 -16.03 1.49
C ALA A 11 -7.77 -14.57 1.84
N HIS A 12 -6.80 -13.78 2.30
CA HIS A 12 -6.96 -12.36 2.61
C HIS A 12 -6.49 -11.42 1.49
N ARG A 13 -6.05 -11.94 0.35
CA ARG A 13 -5.45 -11.15 -0.73
C ARG A 13 -6.38 -10.09 -1.30
N GLU A 14 -7.66 -10.41 -1.43
CA GLU A 14 -8.68 -9.46 -1.89
C GLU A 14 -8.89 -8.33 -0.87
N GLN A 15 -8.96 -8.66 0.42
CA GLN A 15 -9.08 -7.66 1.49
C GLN A 15 -7.85 -6.75 1.54
N LEU A 16 -6.65 -7.33 1.44
CA LEU A 16 -5.40 -6.54 1.37
C LEU A 16 -5.42 -5.56 0.18
N GLY A 17 -5.93 -6.01 -0.97
CA GLY A 17 -6.09 -5.14 -2.15
C GLY A 17 -7.11 -4.02 -1.92
N ALA A 18 -8.21 -4.29 -1.23
CA ALA A 18 -9.19 -3.28 -0.84
C ALA A 18 -8.60 -2.24 0.13
N ASP A 19 -7.86 -2.69 1.15
CA ASP A 19 -7.23 -1.80 2.12
C ASP A 19 -6.21 -0.86 1.46
N VAL A 20 -5.42 -1.37 0.50
CA VAL A 20 -4.48 -0.54 -0.28
C VAL A 20 -5.23 0.47 -1.16
N ARG A 21 -6.38 0.09 -1.74
CA ARG A 21 -7.22 1.02 -2.50
C ARG A 21 -7.77 2.13 -1.60
N ASP A 22 -8.27 1.79 -0.43
CA ASP A 22 -8.80 2.77 0.53
C ASP A 22 -7.70 3.75 1.00
N LEU A 23 -6.45 3.29 1.11
CA LEU A 23 -5.32 4.17 1.35
C LEU A 23 -5.08 5.15 0.19
N VAL A 24 -5.19 4.69 -1.06
CA VAL A 24 -5.05 5.57 -2.23
C VAL A 24 -6.12 6.67 -2.20
N GLU A 25 -7.38 6.27 -2.03
CA GLU A 25 -8.52 7.20 -1.97
C GLU A 25 -8.40 8.20 -0.81
N LYS A 26 -7.96 7.73 0.36
CA LYS A 26 -7.70 8.60 1.51
C LYS A 26 -6.72 9.73 1.17
N TYR A 27 -5.60 9.41 0.51
CA TYR A 27 -4.62 10.43 0.15
C TYR A 27 -5.09 11.30 -1.02
N ARG A 28 -5.83 10.74 -1.99
CA ARG A 28 -6.46 11.53 -3.05
C ARG A 28 -7.38 12.62 -2.47
N ALA A 29 -8.17 12.28 -1.45
CA ALA A 29 -9.06 13.21 -0.77
C ALA A 29 -8.33 14.30 0.02
N ILE A 30 -7.20 13.99 0.69
CA ILE A 30 -6.42 14.97 1.47
C ILE A 30 -5.86 16.09 0.59
N PHE A 31 -5.39 15.74 -0.61
CA PHE A 31 -4.79 16.72 -1.51
C PHE A 31 -5.80 17.35 -2.47
N GLU A 32 -7.10 17.06 -2.30
CA GLU A 32 -8.18 17.52 -3.18
C GLU A 32 -7.87 17.19 -4.65
N TRP A 33 -7.31 16.01 -4.92
CA TRP A 33 -6.89 15.59 -6.26
C TRP A 33 -8.04 15.10 -7.15
N ASP A 34 -9.26 15.06 -6.62
CA ASP A 34 -10.50 14.73 -7.33
C ASP A 34 -11.12 15.97 -8.02
N VAL A 35 -10.26 16.85 -8.55
CA VAL A 35 -10.63 18.12 -9.20
C VAL A 35 -10.42 17.97 -10.72
N PRO A 36 -11.38 18.35 -11.58
CA PRO A 36 -11.32 18.08 -13.03
C PRO A 36 -10.07 18.58 -13.76
N GLU A 37 -9.40 19.60 -13.22
CA GLU A 37 -8.20 20.22 -13.77
C GLU A 37 -6.90 19.46 -13.42
N ILE A 38 -6.97 18.47 -12.52
CA ILE A 38 -5.83 17.67 -12.09
C ILE A 38 -5.69 16.43 -12.98
N ASP A 39 -4.44 16.13 -13.37
CA ASP A 39 -4.12 14.83 -13.98
C ASP A 39 -4.25 13.74 -12.90
N GLU A 40 -5.45 13.17 -12.79
CA GLU A 40 -5.79 12.11 -11.84
C GLU A 40 -4.87 10.89 -12.03
N ALA A 41 -4.51 10.56 -13.27
CA ALA A 41 -3.62 9.43 -13.55
C ALA A 41 -2.19 9.69 -13.06
N LEU A 42 -1.70 10.93 -13.14
CA LEU A 42 -0.43 11.32 -12.51
C LEU A 42 -0.52 11.26 -10.99
N SER A 43 -1.61 11.76 -10.42
CA SER A 43 -1.90 11.78 -9.00
C SER A 43 -1.88 10.36 -8.40
N ASP A 44 -2.53 9.40 -9.06
CA ASP A 44 -2.53 7.99 -8.67
C ASP A 44 -1.14 7.38 -8.68
N ARG A 45 -0.34 7.67 -9.70
CA ARG A 45 1.05 7.22 -9.78
C ARG A 45 1.88 7.76 -8.63
N LEU A 46 1.68 9.02 -8.25
CA LEU A 46 2.40 9.66 -7.15
C LEU A 46 2.02 9.04 -5.80
N ILE A 47 0.73 8.86 -5.52
CA ILE A 47 0.26 8.20 -4.28
C ILE A 47 0.78 6.77 -4.19
N LEU A 48 0.65 5.98 -5.26
CA LEU A 48 1.14 4.59 -5.26
C LEU A 48 2.65 4.53 -5.04
N SER A 49 3.41 5.45 -5.63
CA SER A 49 4.86 5.55 -5.38
C SER A 49 5.17 5.87 -3.92
N ALA A 50 4.44 6.81 -3.31
CA ALA A 50 4.61 7.16 -1.91
C ALA A 50 4.25 6.01 -0.96
N ILE A 51 3.17 5.27 -1.25
CA ILE A 51 2.77 4.07 -0.49
C ILE A 51 3.89 3.01 -0.54
N ARG A 52 4.48 2.76 -1.72
CA ARG A 52 5.62 1.82 -1.86
C ARG A 52 6.82 2.27 -1.03
N GLN A 53 7.19 3.55 -1.07
CA GLN A 53 8.29 4.07 -0.26
C GLN A 53 8.02 3.95 1.25
N ALA A 54 6.76 4.14 1.68
CA ALA A 54 6.37 3.93 3.06
C ALA A 54 6.52 2.46 3.47
N LEU A 55 6.12 1.51 2.61
CA LEU A 55 6.32 0.07 2.81
C LEU A 55 7.81 -0.28 2.92
N ASP A 56 8.66 0.23 2.02
CA ASP A 56 10.11 0.03 2.09
C ASP A 56 10.70 0.54 3.41
N GLY A 57 10.17 1.65 3.93
CA GLY A 57 10.58 2.21 5.22
C GLY A 57 10.19 1.33 6.40
N ILE A 58 8.97 0.77 6.38
CA ILE A 58 8.49 -0.18 7.40
C ILE A 58 9.34 -1.45 7.34
N GLU A 59 9.58 -2.01 6.16
CA GLU A 59 10.39 -3.22 5.99
C GLU A 59 11.80 -3.05 6.57
N LYS A 60 12.44 -1.91 6.32
CA LYS A 60 13.76 -1.60 6.90
C LYS A 60 13.75 -1.45 8.43
N ALA A 61 12.60 -1.10 9.01
CA ALA A 61 12.43 -0.96 10.44
C ALA A 61 12.01 -2.27 11.14
N LEU A 62 11.60 -3.29 10.38
CA LEU A 62 11.35 -4.61 10.95
C LEU A 62 12.69 -5.23 11.39
N PRO A 63 12.75 -5.85 12.58
CA PRO A 63 13.94 -6.57 13.00
C PRO A 63 14.26 -7.66 11.99
N ASP A 64 15.51 -7.73 11.53
CA ASP A 64 15.94 -8.80 10.62
C ASP A 64 15.80 -10.14 11.35
N PRO A 65 14.92 -11.04 10.91
CA PRO A 65 14.72 -12.34 11.56
C PRO A 65 15.96 -13.24 11.50
N ARG A 66 17.05 -12.80 10.83
CA ARG A 66 18.33 -13.51 10.70
C ARG A 66 19.45 -12.92 11.57
N LEU A 67 19.22 -11.82 12.28
CA LEU A 67 20.19 -11.23 13.22
C LEU A 67 19.64 -11.37 14.66
N PRO A 68 20.43 -11.90 15.60
CA PRO A 68 20.02 -12.11 17.00
C PRO A 68 19.81 -10.80 17.76
#